data_AF-A0A9Q0WXC0-F1
#
_entry.id   AF-A0A9Q0WXC0-F1
#
_cell.length_a   1.000
_cell.length_b   1.000
_cell.length_c   1.000
_cell.angle_alpha   90.00
_cell.angle_beta   90.00
_cell.angle_gamma   90.00
#
_symmetry.space_group_name_H-M   'P 1'
#
loop_
_entity.id
_entity.type
_entity.pdbx_description
1 polymer ?
#
loop_
_entity_poly.entity_id
_entity_poly.type
_entity_poly.pdbx_seq_one_letter_code
_entity_poly.pdbx_strand_id
1 'polypeptide(L)'
;MLSFTGCTYGLTEAESEELRIMRENTNHWKVKKINSTEQRVGGFCPLTPKEMGIFLESLGYPPITTIYIASGEIYGGEARLSELKSRFPNIISKEALATAEELEPFANHGSQTAALDYIISIESNVFVPSHSGNMARAVEGHRRFLGHRRTINPDRKGLVELFDKLESGKLKLGSSFSRLVQEMHKNRQGAPRKRNGPLPGIKGRARLRTEESFYENPFPECICRSKKAF
;
A
#
# COMPACT_ATOMS: atom_id res chain seq x y z
N MET A 1 4.04 6.62 7.53
CA MET A 1 3.36 7.09 8.75
C MET A 1 2.09 7.83 8.34
N LEU A 2 0.95 7.47 8.91
CA LEU A 2 -0.38 7.94 8.49
C LEU A 2 -0.52 9.47 8.64
N SER A 3 0.05 10.04 9.70
CA SER A 3 0.03 11.49 10.00
C SER A 3 0.44 12.38 8.82
N PHE A 4 1.46 11.99 8.06
CA PHE A 4 1.99 12.77 6.93
C PHE A 4 1.14 12.73 5.66
N THR A 5 0.21 11.77 5.56
CA THR A 5 -0.75 11.74 4.44
C THR A 5 -1.85 12.77 4.61
N GLY A 6 -2.09 13.25 5.83
CA GLY A 6 -3.21 14.15 6.14
C GLY A 6 -4.59 13.50 6.05
N CYS A 7 -4.66 12.18 5.87
CA CYS A 7 -5.89 11.43 5.73
C CYS A 7 -6.50 11.11 7.08
N THR A 8 -7.80 11.38 7.20
CA THR A 8 -8.59 11.23 8.43
C THR A 8 -9.85 10.37 8.24
N TYR A 9 -10.07 9.83 7.04
CA TYR A 9 -11.22 8.98 6.78
C TYR A 9 -11.16 7.70 7.63
N GLY A 10 -12.27 7.39 8.30
CA GLY A 10 -12.34 6.27 9.26
C GLY A 10 -11.68 6.54 10.62
N LEU A 11 -11.21 7.77 10.87
CA LEU A 11 -10.71 8.21 12.16
C LEU A 11 -11.78 8.92 12.97
N THR A 12 -11.70 8.78 14.29
CA THR A 12 -12.42 9.65 15.23
C THR A 12 -11.82 11.06 15.22
N GLU A 13 -12.52 12.04 15.78
CA GLU A 13 -12.01 13.41 15.89
C GLU A 13 -10.74 13.47 16.73
N ALA A 14 -10.71 12.76 17.87
CA ALA A 14 -9.54 12.69 18.75
C ALA A 14 -8.32 12.10 18.03
N GLU A 15 -8.51 11.02 17.28
CA GLU A 15 -7.46 10.39 16.48
C GLU A 15 -6.96 11.29 15.35
N SER A 16 -7.88 11.97 14.66
CA SER A 16 -7.53 12.93 13.61
C SER A 16 -6.69 14.08 14.16
N GLU A 17 -7.00 14.53 15.37
CA GLU A 17 -6.29 15.59 16.07
C GLU A 17 -4.90 15.16 16.52
N GLU A 18 -4.76 13.95 17.07
CA GLU A 18 -3.45 13.38 17.43
C GLU A 18 -2.51 13.31 16.21
N LEU A 19 -3.00 12.80 15.08
CA LEU A 19 -2.22 12.76 13.84
C LEU A 19 -1.88 14.15 13.30
N ARG A 20 -2.75 15.14 13.51
CA ARG A 20 -2.47 16.56 13.17
C ARG A 20 -1.33 17.10 14.02
N ILE A 21 -1.39 16.91 15.35
CA ILE A 21 -0.35 17.35 16.29
C ILE A 21 0.99 16.69 15.96
N MET A 22 1.00 15.37 15.72
CA MET A 22 2.22 14.64 15.32
C MET A 22 2.83 15.20 14.03
N ARG A 23 1.99 15.48 13.02
CA ARG A 23 2.44 16.09 11.76
C ARG A 23 3.00 17.48 11.98
N GLU A 24 2.37 18.30 12.83
CA GLU A 24 2.81 19.67 13.14
C GLU A 24 4.14 19.70 13.89
N ASN A 25 4.32 18.82 14.88
CA ASN A 25 5.55 18.72 15.69
C ASN A 25 6.74 18.13 14.92
N THR A 26 6.52 17.52 13.75
CA THR A 26 7.62 16.94 12.95
C THR A 26 8.36 18.03 12.14
N ASN A 27 9.44 18.60 12.69
CA ASN A 27 10.15 19.76 12.11
C ASN A 27 10.58 19.61 10.64
N HIS A 28 11.02 18.42 10.22
CA HIS A 28 11.49 18.18 8.85
C HIS A 28 10.36 18.00 7.82
N TRP A 29 9.11 17.90 8.27
CA TRP A 29 7.95 17.76 7.39
C TRP A 29 7.38 19.14 7.04
N LYS A 30 7.50 19.55 5.78
CA LYS A 30 7.16 20.93 5.34
C LYS A 30 5.67 21.16 5.13
N VAL A 31 4.92 20.13 4.76
CA VAL A 31 3.49 20.26 4.41
C VAL A 31 2.63 19.98 5.63
N LYS A 32 2.21 21.03 6.34
CA LYS A 32 1.46 20.88 7.60
C LYS A 32 -0.06 20.88 7.41
N LYS A 33 -0.56 21.79 6.57
CA LYS A 33 -1.99 21.91 6.25
C LYS A 33 -2.29 21.06 5.03
N ILE A 34 -3.13 20.05 5.20
CA ILE A 34 -3.50 19.08 4.16
C ILE A 34 -5.02 18.92 4.20
N ASN A 35 -5.68 19.02 3.04
CA ASN A 35 -7.10 18.73 2.92
C ASN A 35 -7.30 17.21 2.78
N SER A 36 -7.76 16.56 3.86
CA SER A 36 -8.02 15.11 3.92
C SER A 36 -8.96 14.63 2.81
N THR A 37 -10.01 15.40 2.53
CA THR A 37 -11.01 15.08 1.51
C THR A 37 -10.38 15.08 0.11
N GLU A 38 -9.58 16.08 -0.22
CA GLU A 38 -8.87 16.13 -1.51
C GLU A 38 -7.86 14.99 -1.65
N GLN A 39 -7.14 14.64 -0.58
CA GLN A 39 -6.23 13.49 -0.59
C GLN A 39 -6.96 12.18 -0.85
N ARG A 40 -8.13 12.01 -0.22
CA ARG A 40 -8.98 10.82 -0.37
C ARG A 40 -9.52 10.71 -1.80
N VAL A 41 -10.16 11.76 -2.32
CA VAL A 41 -10.70 11.82 -3.69
C VAL A 41 -9.60 11.67 -4.74
N GLY A 42 -8.38 12.14 -4.44
CA GLY A 42 -7.21 11.96 -5.29
C GLY A 42 -6.61 10.55 -5.28
N GLY A 43 -7.04 9.66 -4.38
CA GLY A 43 -6.45 8.33 -4.20
C GLY A 43 -5.06 8.36 -3.53
N PHE A 44 -4.75 9.43 -2.81
CA PHE A 44 -3.49 9.60 -2.08
C PHE A 44 -3.54 9.02 -0.67
N CYS A 45 -4.75 8.81 -0.12
CA CYS A 45 -4.91 8.15 1.17
C CYS A 45 -4.62 6.65 1.09
N PRO A 46 -4.05 6.05 2.16
CA PRO A 46 -4.03 4.60 2.31
C PRO A 46 -5.44 4.02 2.33
N LEU A 47 -5.59 2.79 1.83
CA LEU A 47 -6.81 2.03 2.06
C LEU A 47 -6.91 1.61 3.54
N THR A 48 -8.09 1.71 4.13
CA THR A 48 -8.34 1.24 5.50
C THR A 48 -8.35 -0.30 5.56
N PRO A 49 -8.22 -0.93 6.74
CA PRO A 49 -8.35 -2.39 6.87
C PRO A 49 -9.65 -2.94 6.29
N LYS A 50 -10.78 -2.25 6.50
CA LYS A 50 -12.09 -2.57 5.89
C LYS A 50 -12.04 -2.57 4.37
N GLU A 51 -11.51 -1.48 3.80
CA GLU A 51 -11.39 -1.32 2.34
C GLU A 51 -10.46 -2.35 1.72
N MET A 52 -9.33 -2.64 2.39
CA MET A 52 -8.43 -3.72 2.00
C MET A 52 -9.12 -5.08 2.01
N GLY A 53 -9.92 -5.36 3.03
CA GLY A 53 -10.70 -6.60 3.11
C GLY A 53 -11.70 -6.73 1.97
N ILE A 54 -12.49 -5.68 1.70
CA ILE A 54 -13.42 -5.65 0.56
C ILE A 54 -12.67 -5.81 -0.77
N PHE A 55 -11.54 -5.12 -0.92
CA PHE A 55 -10.74 -5.17 -2.14
C PHE A 55 -10.21 -6.57 -2.43
N LEU A 56 -9.59 -7.23 -1.44
CA LEU A 56 -9.04 -8.58 -1.59
C LEU A 56 -10.14 -9.61 -1.85
N GLU A 57 -11.27 -9.54 -1.13
CA GLU A 57 -12.42 -10.40 -1.39
C GLU A 57 -12.95 -10.19 -2.82
N SER A 58 -13.03 -8.94 -3.28
CA SER A 58 -13.49 -8.59 -4.62
C SER A 58 -12.57 -9.07 -5.74
N LEU A 59 -11.26 -9.21 -5.46
CA LEU A 59 -10.30 -9.85 -6.35
C LEU A 59 -10.45 -11.38 -6.41
N GLY A 60 -11.25 -11.97 -5.51
CA GLY A 60 -11.52 -13.41 -5.46
C GLY A 60 -10.64 -14.19 -4.50
N TYR A 61 -9.93 -13.53 -3.57
CA TYR A 61 -9.18 -14.24 -2.53
C TYR A 61 -10.16 -14.85 -1.51
N PRO A 62 -10.06 -16.16 -1.23
CA PRO A 62 -10.96 -16.81 -0.28
C PRO A 62 -10.62 -16.43 1.17
N PRO A 63 -11.57 -16.54 2.13
CA PRO A 63 -11.33 -16.21 3.53
C PRO A 63 -10.14 -16.95 4.18
N ILE A 64 -9.83 -18.16 3.70
CA ILE A 64 -8.70 -18.97 4.19
C ILE A 64 -7.32 -18.34 3.87
N THR A 65 -7.26 -17.33 2.99
CA THR A 65 -6.02 -16.66 2.60
C THR A 65 -5.30 -16.11 3.82
N THR A 66 -4.05 -16.54 4.02
CA THR A 66 -3.17 -15.99 5.04
C THR A 66 -2.68 -14.60 4.62
N ILE A 67 -2.89 -13.60 5.48
CA ILE A 67 -2.47 -12.22 5.24
C ILE A 67 -1.40 -11.84 6.25
N TYR A 68 -0.20 -11.57 5.76
CA TYR A 68 0.84 -10.91 6.54
C TYR A 68 0.69 -9.39 6.45
N ILE A 69 0.66 -8.69 7.59
CA ILE A 69 0.57 -7.23 7.62
C ILE A 69 1.96 -6.64 7.85
N ALA A 70 2.53 -6.08 6.78
CA ALA A 70 3.78 -5.34 6.80
C ALA A 70 3.56 -3.89 7.27
N SER A 71 3.29 -3.69 8.55
CA SER A 71 3.14 -2.36 9.15
C SER A 71 3.77 -2.28 10.54
N GLY A 72 4.00 -1.05 11.01
CA GLY A 72 4.09 -0.80 12.44
C GLY A 72 2.73 -0.96 13.11
N GLU A 73 2.56 -0.34 14.27
CA GLU A 73 1.27 -0.30 14.96
C GLU A 73 0.14 0.19 14.04
N ILE A 74 -0.93 -0.60 13.97
CA ILE A 74 -2.13 -0.22 13.22
C ILE A 74 -2.85 0.82 14.04
N TYR A 75 -2.94 2.04 13.50
CA TYR A 75 -3.61 3.12 14.19
C TYR A 75 -5.08 2.76 14.47
N GLY A 76 -5.56 2.94 15.71
CA GLY A 76 -6.87 2.44 16.17
C GLY A 76 -6.92 0.95 16.52
N GLY A 77 -5.78 0.25 16.43
CA GLY A 77 -5.56 -1.10 16.95
C GLY A 77 -6.49 -2.18 16.42
N GLU A 78 -6.78 -3.15 17.29
CA GLU A 78 -7.64 -4.31 16.99
C GLU A 78 -9.04 -3.93 16.54
N ALA A 79 -9.58 -2.80 17.01
CA ALA A 79 -10.91 -2.35 16.60
C ALA A 79 -10.97 -2.11 15.09
N ARG A 80 -9.98 -1.42 14.50
CA ARG A 80 -9.88 -1.26 13.04
C ARG A 80 -9.52 -2.56 12.33
N LEU A 81 -8.63 -3.35 12.91
CA LEU A 81 -8.18 -4.60 12.31
C LEU A 81 -9.31 -5.64 12.21
N SER A 82 -10.27 -5.59 13.13
CA SER A 82 -11.41 -6.51 13.18
C SER A 82 -12.20 -6.57 11.88
N GLU A 83 -12.31 -5.45 11.14
CA GLU A 83 -13.03 -5.40 9.86
C GLU A 83 -12.32 -6.23 8.78
N LEU A 84 -10.98 -6.20 8.74
CA LEU A 84 -10.20 -7.08 7.85
C LEU A 84 -10.28 -8.53 8.32
N LYS A 85 -10.16 -8.76 9.63
CA LYS A 85 -10.17 -10.09 10.25
C LYS A 85 -11.50 -10.83 10.07
N SER A 86 -12.61 -10.08 10.01
CA SER A 86 -13.94 -10.65 9.74
C SER A 86 -14.04 -11.30 8.37
N ARG A 87 -13.21 -10.87 7.41
CA ARG A 87 -13.16 -11.39 6.03
C ARG A 87 -12.04 -12.40 5.84
N PHE A 88 -10.92 -12.18 6.53
CA PHE A 88 -9.72 -13.01 6.47
C PHE A 88 -9.25 -13.30 7.90
N PRO A 89 -9.68 -14.43 8.52
CA PRO A 89 -9.32 -14.75 9.89
C PRO A 89 -7.81 -15.02 10.09
N ASN A 90 -7.10 -15.44 9.04
CA ASN A 90 -5.69 -15.82 9.09
C ASN A 90 -4.75 -14.63 8.91
N ILE A 91 -4.83 -13.64 9.81
CA ILE A 91 -3.94 -12.48 9.82
C ILE A 91 -2.74 -12.73 10.73
N ILE A 92 -1.55 -12.39 10.22
CA ILE A 92 -0.27 -12.60 10.89
C ILE A 92 0.54 -11.30 10.84
N SER A 93 1.27 -11.01 11.91
CA SER A 93 2.26 -9.92 12.00
C SER A 93 3.64 -10.49 12.35
N LYS A 94 4.69 -9.65 12.29
CA LYS A 94 6.05 -10.07 12.68
C LYS A 94 6.12 -10.58 14.13
N GLU A 95 5.35 -9.97 15.03
CA GLU A 95 5.25 -10.35 16.44
C GLU A 95 4.62 -11.73 16.64
N ALA A 96 3.87 -12.22 15.65
CA ALA A 96 3.30 -13.57 15.64
C ALA A 96 4.21 -14.62 14.98
N LEU A 97 5.24 -14.19 14.22
CA LEU A 97 6.14 -15.08 13.48
C LEU A 97 7.46 -15.36 14.20
N ALA A 98 7.89 -14.47 15.09
CA ALA A 98 9.16 -14.53 15.80
C ALA A 98 8.93 -14.34 17.30
N THR A 99 9.81 -14.90 18.13
CA THR A 99 9.73 -14.69 19.57
C THR A 99 10.14 -13.27 19.96
N ALA A 100 9.79 -12.86 21.18
CA ALA A 100 10.22 -11.56 21.70
C ALA A 100 11.76 -11.45 21.73
N GLU A 101 12.46 -12.54 22.04
CA GLU A 101 13.91 -12.61 22.07
C GLU A 101 14.53 -12.49 20.67
N GLU A 102 13.91 -13.06 19.64
CA GLU A 102 14.34 -12.91 18.24
C GLU A 102 14.11 -11.48 17.72
N LEU A 103 13.09 -10.78 18.22
CA LEU A 103 12.76 -9.41 17.82
C LEU A 103 13.50 -8.33 18.60
N GLU A 104 13.99 -8.62 19.81
CA GLU A 104 14.67 -7.67 20.70
C GLU A 104 15.81 -6.90 20.02
N PRO A 105 16.71 -7.53 19.23
CA PRO A 105 17.80 -6.82 18.56
C PRO A 105 17.34 -5.72 17.59
N PHE A 106 16.12 -5.86 17.06
CA PHE A 106 15.54 -4.96 16.07
C PHE A 106 14.62 -3.89 16.69
N ALA A 107 14.18 -4.05 17.95
CA ALA A 107 13.12 -3.23 18.55
C ALA A 107 13.41 -1.72 18.55
N ASN A 108 14.67 -1.34 18.75
CA ASN A 108 15.12 0.06 18.76
C ASN A 108 15.59 0.58 17.40
N HIS A 109 15.49 -0.24 16.35
CA HIS A 109 16.02 0.05 15.03
C HIS A 109 14.91 -0.02 13.96
N GLY A 110 14.08 1.02 13.88
CA GLY A 110 12.90 1.01 12.99
C GLY A 110 13.18 0.65 11.51
N SER A 111 14.38 0.97 10.99
CA SER A 111 14.79 0.53 9.64
C SER A 111 15.09 -0.97 9.56
N GLN A 112 15.67 -1.57 10.60
CA GLN A 112 15.91 -3.01 10.66
C GLN A 112 14.61 -3.77 10.92
N THR A 113 13.72 -3.25 11.77
CA THR A 113 12.35 -3.80 11.93
C THR A 113 11.61 -3.81 10.59
N ALA A 114 11.69 -2.71 9.83
CA ALA A 114 11.08 -2.62 8.50
C ALA A 114 11.75 -3.57 7.48
N ALA A 115 13.01 -3.97 7.69
CA ALA A 115 13.67 -4.95 6.84
C ALA A 115 13.07 -6.36 7.00
N LEU A 116 12.57 -6.72 8.19
CA LEU A 116 11.83 -7.98 8.39
C LEU A 116 10.54 -7.98 7.56
N ASP A 117 9.76 -6.90 7.66
CA ASP A 117 8.57 -6.67 6.84
C ASP A 117 8.89 -6.72 5.33
N TYR A 118 10.08 -6.24 4.94
CA TYR A 118 10.54 -6.22 3.55
C TYR A 118 10.79 -7.62 3.03
N ILE A 119 11.54 -8.43 3.78
CA ILE A 119 11.89 -9.81 3.42
C ILE A 119 10.61 -10.65 3.24
N ILE A 120 9.67 -10.55 4.19
CA ILE A 120 8.41 -11.30 4.08
C ILE A 120 7.59 -10.80 2.89
N SER A 121 7.57 -9.49 2.64
CA SER A 121 6.84 -8.91 1.50
C SER A 121 7.42 -9.30 0.13
N ILE A 122 8.73 -9.52 0.01
CA ILE A 122 9.34 -10.01 -1.24
C ILE A 122 9.10 -11.51 -1.44
N GLU A 123 9.10 -12.31 -0.36
CA GLU A 123 8.90 -13.76 -0.41
C GLU A 123 7.44 -14.21 -0.46
N SER A 124 6.50 -13.32 -0.16
CA SER A 124 5.07 -13.63 -0.27
C SER A 124 4.64 -13.94 -1.72
N ASN A 125 3.62 -14.78 -1.87
CA ASN A 125 3.08 -15.10 -3.20
C ASN A 125 2.50 -13.86 -3.90
N VAL A 126 1.88 -12.95 -3.13
CA VAL A 126 1.26 -11.72 -3.63
C VAL A 126 1.55 -10.57 -2.68
N PHE A 127 1.93 -9.42 -3.22
CA PHE A 127 2.08 -8.17 -2.48
C PHE A 127 1.02 -7.16 -2.90
N VAL A 128 0.42 -6.46 -1.93
CA VAL A 128 -0.60 -5.43 -2.17
C VAL A 128 -0.31 -4.22 -1.28
N PRO A 129 0.21 -3.10 -1.81
CA PRO A 129 0.47 -1.92 -1.00
C PRO A 129 -0.80 -1.11 -0.75
N SER A 130 -1.15 -0.88 0.52
CA SER A 130 -2.27 0.02 0.88
C SER A 130 -1.96 1.49 0.55
N HIS A 131 -0.69 1.88 0.51
CA HIS A 131 -0.21 3.23 0.16
C HIS A 131 1.13 3.19 -0.60
N SER A 132 1.40 4.18 -1.45
CA SER A 132 2.61 4.24 -2.30
C SER A 132 3.78 4.94 -1.60
N GLY A 133 4.23 4.37 -0.47
CA GLY A 133 5.41 4.84 0.27
C GLY A 133 6.73 4.24 -0.22
N ASN A 134 7.85 4.67 0.35
CA ASN A 134 9.19 4.17 -0.02
C ASN A 134 9.33 2.65 0.10
N MET A 135 8.74 2.06 1.14
CA MET A 135 8.69 0.61 1.35
C MET A 135 7.98 -0.09 0.19
N ALA A 136 6.78 0.35 -0.16
CA ALA A 136 6.01 -0.21 -1.26
C ALA A 136 6.80 -0.15 -2.57
N ARG A 137 7.40 1.01 -2.88
CA ARG A 137 8.24 1.19 -4.07
C ARG A 137 9.42 0.22 -4.12
N ALA A 138 10.14 0.06 -3.02
CA ALA A 138 11.29 -0.83 -2.94
C ALA A 138 10.88 -2.31 -3.09
N VAL A 139 9.77 -2.73 -2.48
CA VAL A 139 9.23 -4.09 -2.61
C VAL A 139 8.74 -4.33 -4.03
N GLU A 140 7.97 -3.40 -4.60
CA GLU A 140 7.45 -3.48 -5.97
C GLU A 140 8.56 -3.66 -7.00
N GLY A 141 9.61 -2.85 -6.92
CA GLY A 141 10.74 -2.94 -7.85
C GLY A 141 11.55 -4.21 -7.68
N HIS A 142 11.78 -4.66 -6.44
CA HIS A 142 12.49 -5.91 -6.18
C HIS A 142 11.69 -7.14 -6.63
N ARG A 143 10.38 -7.19 -6.33
CA ARG A 143 9.48 -8.24 -6.83
C ARG A 143 9.43 -8.26 -8.37
N ARG A 144 9.45 -7.09 -9.00
CA ARG A 144 9.52 -6.98 -10.47
C ARG A 144 10.83 -7.53 -11.03
N PHE A 145 11.96 -7.29 -10.35
CA PHE A 145 13.27 -7.84 -10.70
C PHE A 145 13.33 -9.37 -10.53
N LEU A 146 12.75 -9.92 -9.45
CA LEU A 146 12.73 -11.36 -9.15
C LEU A 146 11.73 -12.15 -10.01
N GLY A 147 11.78 -11.99 -11.33
CA GLY A 147 10.92 -12.73 -12.25
C GLY A 147 9.46 -12.29 -12.24
N HIS A 148 9.20 -11.00 -11.98
CA HIS A 148 7.86 -10.41 -12.02
C HIS A 148 6.89 -11.04 -11.02
N ARG A 149 7.35 -11.23 -9.76
CA ARG A 149 6.49 -11.73 -8.68
C ARG A 149 5.25 -10.84 -8.55
N ARG A 150 4.10 -11.48 -8.37
CA ARG A 150 2.80 -10.83 -8.46
C ARG A 150 2.67 -9.69 -7.44
N THR A 151 2.36 -8.50 -7.94
CA THR A 151 2.13 -7.32 -7.10
C THR A 151 0.88 -6.61 -7.58
N ILE A 152 -0.16 -6.55 -6.75
CA ILE A 152 -1.43 -5.93 -7.13
C ILE A 152 -1.43 -4.49 -6.65
N ASN A 153 -1.32 -3.54 -7.56
CA ASN A 153 -1.31 -2.12 -7.24
C ASN A 153 -2.73 -1.56 -7.23
N PRO A 154 -3.31 -1.22 -6.06
CA PRO A 154 -4.68 -0.73 -6.01
C PRO A 154 -4.83 0.58 -6.80
N ASP A 155 -5.85 0.66 -7.64
CA ASP A 155 -6.34 1.92 -8.21
C ASP A 155 -7.16 2.65 -7.14
N ARG A 156 -6.44 3.20 -6.15
CA ARG A 156 -7.03 3.79 -4.95
C ARG A 156 -8.08 4.85 -5.28
N LYS A 157 -7.84 5.68 -6.30
CA LYS A 157 -8.79 6.70 -6.73
C LYS A 157 -10.11 6.07 -7.19
N GLY A 158 -10.05 5.10 -8.10
CA GLY A 158 -11.28 4.42 -8.54
C GLY A 158 -11.93 3.59 -7.43
N LEU A 159 -11.14 2.99 -6.54
CA LEU A 159 -11.65 2.26 -5.38
C LEU A 159 -12.40 3.17 -4.42
N VAL A 160 -11.90 4.39 -4.15
CA VAL A 160 -12.61 5.42 -3.36
C VAL A 160 -14.00 5.65 -3.93
N GLU A 161 -14.10 5.89 -5.24
CA GLU A 161 -15.40 6.12 -5.90
C GLU A 161 -16.34 4.91 -5.79
N LEU A 162 -15.80 3.69 -5.81
CA LEU A 162 -16.57 2.46 -5.63
C LEU A 162 -17.03 2.29 -4.17
N PHE A 163 -16.18 2.58 -3.19
CA PHE A 163 -16.53 2.53 -1.77
C PHE A 163 -17.59 3.57 -1.42
N ASP A 164 -17.48 4.80 -1.93
CA ASP A 164 -18.49 5.84 -1.71
C ASP A 164 -19.87 5.44 -2.29
N LYS A 165 -19.87 4.72 -3.43
CA LYS A 165 -21.10 4.15 -4.02
C LYS A 165 -21.66 3.00 -3.18
N LEU A 166 -20.82 2.20 -2.54
CA LEU A 166 -21.27 1.18 -1.59
C LEU A 166 -21.90 1.83 -0.35
N GLU A 167 -21.24 2.83 0.24
CA GLU A 167 -21.72 3.50 1.46
C GLU A 167 -23.01 4.27 1.22
N SER A 168 -23.15 4.92 0.07
CA SER A 168 -24.40 5.59 -0.33
C SER A 168 -25.51 4.64 -0.82
N GLY A 169 -25.25 3.32 -0.86
CA GLY A 169 -26.22 2.31 -1.30
C GLY A 169 -26.48 2.29 -2.82
N LYS A 170 -25.78 3.12 -3.61
CA LYS A 170 -25.87 3.16 -5.08
C LYS A 170 -25.29 1.91 -5.74
N LEU A 171 -24.39 1.22 -5.05
CA LEU A 171 -23.82 -0.05 -5.45
C LEU A 171 -23.91 -1.01 -4.25
N LYS A 172 -24.04 -2.31 -4.52
CA LYS A 172 -24.02 -3.36 -3.48
C LYS A 172 -22.81 -4.26 -3.66
N LEU A 173 -22.29 -4.78 -2.56
CA LEU A 173 -21.29 -5.85 -2.60
C LEU A 173 -21.88 -7.08 -3.30
N GLY A 174 -21.06 -7.76 -4.11
CA GLY A 174 -21.46 -8.90 -4.91
C GLY A 174 -20.76 -8.94 -6.27
N SER A 175 -21.22 -9.83 -7.15
CA SER A 175 -20.55 -10.14 -8.43
C SER A 175 -20.31 -8.91 -9.32
N SER A 176 -21.26 -7.97 -9.38
CA SER A 176 -21.09 -6.75 -10.17
C SER A 176 -19.99 -5.84 -9.62
N PHE A 177 -19.88 -5.71 -8.29
CA PHE A 177 -18.82 -4.94 -7.64
C PHE A 177 -17.47 -5.62 -7.87
N SER A 178 -17.39 -6.92 -7.61
CA SER A 178 -16.17 -7.71 -7.82
C SER A 178 -15.67 -7.62 -9.26
N ARG A 179 -16.57 -7.69 -10.25
CA ARG A 179 -16.21 -7.53 -11.67
C ARG A 179 -15.60 -6.15 -11.97
N LEU A 180 -16.16 -5.07 -11.42
CA LEU A 180 -15.60 -3.72 -11.59
C LEU A 180 -14.19 -3.64 -11.01
N VAL A 181 -13.99 -4.14 -9.79
CA VAL A 181 -12.68 -4.20 -9.14
C VAL A 181 -11.69 -5.02 -9.97
N GLN A 182 -12.08 -6.21 -10.42
CA GLN A 182 -11.22 -7.08 -11.23
C GLN A 182 -10.83 -6.42 -12.55
N GLU A 183 -11.77 -5.81 -13.28
CA GLU A 183 -11.49 -5.11 -14.53
C GLU A 183 -10.54 -3.92 -14.34
N MET A 184 -10.72 -3.13 -13.28
CA MET A 184 -9.82 -2.01 -12.95
C MET A 184 -8.39 -2.47 -12.66
N HIS A 185 -8.21 -3.70 -12.15
CA HIS A 185 -6.92 -4.20 -11.68
C HIS A 185 -6.31 -5.29 -12.57
N LYS A 186 -6.93 -5.64 -13.70
CA LYS A 186 -6.45 -6.72 -14.60
C LYS A 186 -5.02 -6.52 -15.06
N ASN A 187 -4.63 -5.27 -15.35
CA ASN A 187 -3.29 -4.89 -15.83
C ASN A 187 -2.41 -4.27 -14.73
N ARG A 188 -2.82 -4.34 -13.45
CA ARG A 188 -2.11 -3.74 -12.31
C ARG A 188 -1.42 -4.80 -11.44
N GLN A 189 -0.88 -5.85 -12.08
CA GLN A 189 -0.40 -7.09 -11.42
C GLN A 189 1.14 -7.16 -11.29
N GLY A 190 1.85 -6.04 -11.47
CA GLY A 190 3.30 -5.96 -11.24
C GLY A 190 4.17 -6.28 -12.47
N ALA A 191 3.55 -6.45 -13.64
CA ALA A 191 4.26 -6.68 -14.90
C ALA A 191 5.32 -5.61 -15.18
N PRO A 192 6.43 -5.95 -15.86
CA PRO A 192 7.43 -4.98 -16.23
C PRO A 192 6.86 -3.90 -17.15
N ARG A 193 7.16 -2.65 -16.84
CA ARG A 193 6.76 -1.47 -17.60
C ARG A 193 7.92 -0.51 -17.75
N LYS A 194 7.86 0.38 -18.73
CA LYS A 194 8.82 1.48 -18.83
C LYS A 194 8.79 2.31 -17.54
N ARG A 195 9.98 2.68 -17.07
CA ARG A 195 10.15 3.62 -15.96
C ARG A 195 9.61 4.99 -16.37
N ASN A 196 8.87 5.63 -15.46
CA ASN A 196 8.36 6.97 -15.68
C ASN A 196 9.50 7.98 -15.61
N GLY A 197 9.56 8.86 -16.60
CA GLY A 197 10.46 10.00 -16.58
C GLY A 197 10.06 11.04 -15.52
N PRO A 198 10.86 12.11 -15.37
CA PRO A 198 10.49 13.24 -14.53
C PRO A 198 9.19 13.89 -15.02
N LEU A 199 8.53 14.62 -14.12
CA LEU A 199 7.33 15.37 -14.49
C LEU A 199 7.63 16.37 -15.63
N PRO A 200 6.71 16.56 -16.59
CA PRO A 200 6.88 17.49 -17.69
C PRO A 200 7.24 18.90 -17.19
N GLY A 201 8.21 19.54 -17.83
CA GLY A 201 8.66 20.90 -17.49
C GLY A 201 9.70 20.99 -16.37
N ILE A 202 9.97 19.91 -15.63
CA ILE A 202 11.00 19.89 -14.59
C ILE A 202 12.38 19.61 -15.19
N LYS A 203 13.36 20.49 -14.92
CA LYS A 203 14.74 20.40 -15.45
C LYS A 203 15.80 20.35 -14.34
N GLY A 204 17.03 20.04 -14.72
CA GLY A 204 18.19 20.03 -13.82
C GLY A 204 18.04 19.01 -12.69
N ARG A 205 18.61 19.30 -11.51
CA ARG A 205 18.57 18.41 -10.33
C ARG A 205 17.16 18.18 -9.79
N ALA A 206 16.20 19.07 -10.06
CA ALA A 206 14.82 18.89 -9.61
C ALA A 206 14.15 17.68 -10.26
N ARG A 207 14.59 17.29 -11.47
CA ARG A 207 14.06 16.12 -12.19
C ARG A 207 14.22 14.84 -11.37
N LEU A 208 15.35 14.72 -10.65
CA LEU A 208 15.71 13.54 -9.84
C LEU A 208 14.72 13.28 -8.70
N ARG A 209 13.97 14.31 -8.28
CA ARG A 209 12.95 14.20 -7.23
C ARG A 209 11.60 13.71 -7.75
N THR A 210 11.39 13.77 -9.07
CA THR A 210 10.10 13.48 -9.71
C THR A 210 10.16 12.30 -10.67
N GLU A 211 11.36 11.94 -11.13
CA GLU A 211 11.56 10.73 -11.91
C GLU A 211 11.37 9.50 -11.02
N GLU A 212 10.78 8.46 -11.59
CA GLU A 212 10.70 7.18 -10.91
C GLU A 212 12.11 6.62 -10.70
N SER A 213 12.38 6.08 -9.52
CA SER A 213 13.71 5.59 -9.18
C SER A 213 13.98 4.21 -9.80
N PHE A 214 15.26 3.91 -10.04
CA PHE A 214 15.69 2.58 -10.53
C PHE A 214 15.21 1.43 -9.62
N TYR A 215 15.32 1.59 -8.29
CA TYR A 215 14.89 0.56 -7.34
C TYR A 215 13.37 0.39 -7.27
N GLU A 216 12.58 1.36 -7.73
CA GLU A 216 11.12 1.25 -7.86
C GLU A 216 10.73 0.53 -9.16
N ASN A 217 11.53 0.72 -10.21
CA ASN A 217 11.33 0.04 -11.49
C ASN A 217 12.63 -0.22 -12.25
N PRO A 218 13.22 -1.42 -12.14
CA PRO A 218 14.55 -1.69 -12.69
C PRO A 218 14.57 -2.00 -14.20
N PHE A 219 13.42 -1.92 -14.89
CA PHE A 219 13.37 -2.02 -16.35
C PHE A 219 13.77 -0.68 -16.99
N PRO A 220 14.57 -0.67 -18.08
CA PRO A 220 15.08 -1.84 -18.83
C PRO A 220 16.42 -2.42 -18.36
N GLU A 221 17.12 -1.81 -17.40
CA GLU A 221 18.53 -2.11 -17.08
C GLU A 221 18.75 -3.50 -16.50
N CYS A 222 17.82 -4.00 -15.66
CA CYS A 222 17.98 -5.30 -15.00
C CYS A 222 16.87 -6.31 -15.32
N ILE A 223 16.00 -5.98 -16.28
CA ILE A 223 14.94 -6.88 -16.75
C ILE A 223 15.17 -7.12 -18.23
N CYS A 224 15.70 -8.31 -18.54
CA CYS A 224 15.90 -8.73 -19.91
C CYS A 224 14.55 -8.79 -20.64
N ARG A 225 14.47 -8.21 -21.83
CA ARG A 225 13.39 -8.55 -22.77
C ARG A 225 13.58 -10.01 -23.14
N SER A 226 12.53 -10.83 -23.13
CA SER A 226 12.64 -12.16 -23.73
C SER A 226 13.12 -11.94 -25.16
N LYS A 227 14.25 -12.53 -25.54
CA LYS A 227 14.64 -12.59 -26.94
C LYS A 227 13.44 -13.20 -27.64
N LYS A 228 12.82 -12.48 -28.59
CA LYS A 228 11.87 -13.12 -29.50
C LYS A 228 12.58 -14.35 -30.04
N ALA A 229 12.01 -15.53 -29.82
CA ALA A 229 12.40 -16.70 -30.58
C ALA A 229 12.18 -16.31 -32.05
N PHE A 230 13.28 -16.15 -32.77
CA PHE A 230 13.28 -16.03 -34.22
C PHE A 230 13.08 -17.43 -34.80
#